data_AF-A0A528CI96-F1
#
_entry.id   AF-A0A528CI96-F1
#
_cell.length_a   1.000
_cell.length_b   1.000
_cell.length_c   1.000
_cell.angle_alpha   90.00
_cell.angle_beta   90.00
_cell.angle_gamma   90.00
#
_symmetry.space_group_name_H-M   'P 1'
#
loop_
_entity.id
_entity.type
_entity.pdbx_description
1 polymer ?
#
loop_
_entity_poly.entity_id
_entity_poly.type
_entity_poly.pdbx_seq_one_letter_code
_entity_poly.pdbx_strand_id
1 'polypeptide(L)'
;KGLIQPALKVPGREYLRIIYGPEYDSPDNLIRLRERSLGGKRSLALRELALGHEALKRFVAKQPLRRIHECVFGVLALESEPIDPRL
;
A
#
# COMPACT_ATOMS: atom_id res chain seq x y z
N LYS A 1 -17.90 -9.10 10.40
CA LYS A 1 -16.87 -8.03 10.59
C LYS A 1 -15.79 -8.27 9.54
N GLY A 2 -15.48 -7.28 8.68
CA GLY A 2 -14.48 -7.42 7.61
C GLY A 2 -13.06 -7.12 8.06
N LEU A 3 -12.08 -7.34 7.17
CA LEU A 3 -10.68 -6.98 7.42
C LEU A 3 -10.52 -5.45 7.51
N ILE A 4 -9.69 -5.00 8.45
CA ILE A 4 -9.35 -3.58 8.63
C ILE A 4 -8.00 -3.28 8.00
N GLN A 5 -7.83 -2.07 7.47
CA GLN A 5 -6.52 -1.62 7.00
C GLN A 5 -5.55 -1.52 8.20
N PRO A 6 -4.31 -2.01 8.09
CA PRO A 6 -3.36 -2.02 9.20
C PRO A 6 -2.84 -0.61 9.55
N ALA A 7 -2.81 0.27 8.56
CA ALA A 7 -2.38 1.66 8.69
C ALA A 7 -3.07 2.51 7.62
N LEU A 8 -3.16 3.82 7.87
CA LEU A 8 -3.64 4.82 6.92
C LEU A 8 -2.69 6.01 6.92
N LYS A 9 -2.28 6.45 5.73
CA LYS A 9 -1.51 7.69 5.59
C LYS A 9 -2.45 8.87 5.37
N VAL A 10 -2.23 9.95 6.11
CA VAL A 10 -2.98 11.21 6.01
C VAL A 10 -1.99 12.38 5.88
N PRO A 11 -1.41 12.58 4.69
CA PRO A 11 -0.41 13.62 4.47
C PRO A 11 -1.02 15.02 4.60
N GLY A 12 -0.21 15.96 5.09
CA GLY A 12 -0.60 17.37 5.24
C GLY A 12 -0.73 18.12 3.92
N ARG A 13 -1.43 19.26 3.95
CA ARG A 13 -1.76 20.06 2.76
C ARG A 13 -0.53 20.46 1.94
N GLU A 14 0.52 20.99 2.60
CA GLU A 14 1.72 21.45 1.90
C GLU A 14 2.55 20.28 1.35
N TYR A 15 2.57 19.14 2.05
CA TYR A 15 3.24 17.93 1.56
C TYR A 15 2.57 17.41 0.28
N LEU A 16 1.23 17.47 0.21
CA LEU A 16 0.49 17.05 -0.98
C LEU A 16 0.83 17.87 -2.24
N ARG A 17 1.35 19.11 -2.11
CA ARG A 17 1.86 19.86 -3.28
C ARG A 17 3.04 19.18 -3.95
N ILE A 18 3.89 18.50 -3.17
CA ILE A 18 5.04 17.74 -3.70
C ILE A 18 4.55 16.55 -4.54
N ILE A 19 3.43 15.93 -4.13
CA ILE A 19 2.90 14.72 -4.75
C ILE A 19 1.98 15.02 -5.94
N TYR A 20 1.12 16.03 -5.82
CA TYR A 20 0.06 16.34 -6.79
C TYR A 20 0.31 17.62 -7.60
N GLY A 21 1.37 18.36 -7.29
CA GLY A 21 1.72 19.62 -7.94
C GLY A 21 1.33 20.86 -7.11
N PRO A 22 1.96 22.02 -7.38
CA PRO A 22 1.77 23.23 -6.59
C PRO A 22 0.33 23.73 -6.56
N GLU A 23 -0.45 23.54 -7.62
CA GLU A 23 -1.84 24.00 -7.74
C GLU A 23 -2.89 22.91 -7.42
N TYR A 24 -2.52 21.80 -6.78
CA TYR A 24 -3.42 20.67 -6.57
C TYR A 24 -4.72 21.02 -5.80
N ASP A 25 -4.67 22.09 -5.00
CA ASP A 25 -5.78 22.57 -4.18
C ASP A 25 -6.64 23.64 -4.88
N SER A 26 -6.43 23.88 -6.18
CA SER A 26 -7.37 24.64 -7.00
C SER A 26 -8.73 23.93 -7.07
N PRO A 27 -9.86 24.67 -7.17
CA PRO A 27 -11.20 24.06 -7.16
C PRO A 27 -11.38 22.95 -8.19
N ASP A 28 -10.92 23.16 -9.42
CA ASP A 28 -11.04 22.20 -10.53
C ASP A 28 -10.21 20.93 -10.27
N ASN A 29 -9.01 21.08 -9.70
CA ASN A 29 -8.15 19.94 -9.35
C ASN A 29 -8.74 19.12 -8.21
N LEU A 30 -9.29 19.77 -7.17
CA LEU A 30 -9.89 19.08 -6.03
C LEU A 30 -11.10 18.23 -6.42
N ILE A 31 -11.93 18.71 -7.36
CA ILE A 31 -13.08 17.93 -7.86
C ILE A 31 -12.58 16.60 -8.44
N ARG A 32 -11.60 16.66 -9.35
CA ARG A 32 -11.01 15.45 -9.96
C ARG A 32 -10.29 14.56 -8.94
N LEU A 33 -9.52 15.12 -8.01
CA LEU A 33 -8.72 14.35 -7.05
C LEU A 33 -9.55 13.64 -5.97
N ARG A 34 -10.79 14.06 -5.75
CA ARG A 34 -11.73 13.37 -4.85
C ARG A 34 -12.26 12.06 -5.42
N GLU A 35 -12.31 11.91 -6.74
CA GLU A 35 -12.82 10.71 -7.43
C GLU A 35 -11.79 9.58 -7.56
N ARG A 36 -10.61 9.71 -6.90
CA ARG A 36 -9.53 8.71 -7.00
C ARG A 36 -9.93 7.36 -6.39
N SER A 37 -9.54 6.27 -7.06
CA SER A 37 -9.80 4.90 -6.60
C SER A 37 -8.75 4.43 -5.60
N LEU A 38 -9.18 4.11 -4.37
CA LEU A 38 -8.31 3.56 -3.31
C LEU A 38 -8.39 2.03 -3.18
N GLY A 39 -9.31 1.38 -3.90
CA GLY A 39 -9.63 -0.03 -3.73
C GLY A 39 -8.43 -0.95 -3.99
N GLY A 40 -7.70 -0.70 -5.09
CA GLY A 40 -6.50 -1.46 -5.44
C GLY A 40 -5.43 -1.38 -4.37
N LYS A 41 -5.06 -0.15 -3.93
CA LYS A 41 -4.01 0.05 -2.92
C LYS A 41 -4.38 -0.57 -1.57
N ARG A 42 -5.65 -0.46 -1.16
CA ARG A 42 -6.19 -1.11 0.05
C ARG A 42 -6.11 -2.63 -0.02
N SER A 43 -6.39 -3.23 -1.17
CA SER A 43 -6.29 -4.67 -1.38
C SER A 43 -4.84 -5.15 -1.36
N LEU A 44 -3.93 -4.42 -2.01
CA LEU A 44 -2.49 -4.74 -2.00
C LEU A 44 -1.92 -4.67 -0.58
N ALA A 45 -2.18 -3.58 0.15
CA ALA A 45 -1.67 -3.40 1.51
C ALA A 45 -2.07 -4.55 2.46
N LEU A 46 -3.28 -5.09 2.33
CA LEU A 46 -3.71 -6.25 3.13
C LEU A 46 -2.98 -7.54 2.75
N ARG A 47 -2.77 -7.78 1.45
CA ARG A 47 -2.08 -8.99 0.95
C ARG A 47 -0.59 -8.96 1.28
N GLU A 48 0.06 -7.82 1.07
CA GLU A 48 1.47 -7.60 1.44
C GLU A 48 1.68 -7.78 2.94
N LEU A 49 0.83 -7.18 3.77
CA LEU A 49 0.89 -7.37 5.23
C LEU A 49 0.74 -8.83 5.62
N ALA A 50 -0.26 -9.53 5.04
CA ALA A 50 -0.49 -10.94 5.36
C ALA A 50 0.74 -11.81 5.02
N LEU A 51 1.35 -11.58 3.86
CA LEU A 51 2.58 -12.27 3.45
C LEU A 51 3.76 -11.92 4.36
N GLY A 52 3.98 -10.64 4.65
CA GLY A 52 5.06 -10.19 5.53
C GLY A 52 4.95 -10.75 6.94
N HIS A 53 3.73 -10.72 7.52
CA HIS A 53 3.46 -11.28 8.84
C HIS A 53 3.70 -12.80 8.87
N GLU A 54 3.27 -13.51 7.82
CA GLU A 54 3.51 -14.96 7.73
C GLU A 54 4.99 -15.30 7.53
N ALA A 55 5.75 -14.50 6.76
CA ALA A 55 7.20 -14.65 6.64
C ALA A 55 7.90 -14.55 8.01
N LEU A 56 7.53 -13.54 8.81
CA LEU A 56 8.07 -13.35 10.17
C LEU A 56 7.73 -14.53 11.08
N LYS A 57 6.47 -15.01 11.06
CA LYS A 57 6.07 -16.18 11.85
C LYS A 57 6.89 -17.42 11.48
N ARG A 58 7.10 -17.68 10.20
CA ARG A 58 7.88 -18.83 9.71
C ARG A 58 9.35 -18.73 10.08
N PHE A 59 9.91 -17.51 10.03
CA PHE A 59 11.27 -17.24 10.49
C PHE A 59 11.44 -17.53 11.99
N VAL A 60 10.56 -16.98 12.83
CA VAL A 60 10.60 -17.21 14.29
C VAL A 60 10.41 -18.70 14.63
N ALA A 61 9.59 -19.42 13.85
CA ALA A 61 9.40 -20.87 13.97
C ALA A 61 10.56 -21.71 13.40
N LYS A 62 11.67 -21.09 12.96
CA LYS A 62 12.85 -21.76 12.39
C LYS A 62 12.54 -22.68 11.20
N GLN A 63 11.56 -22.31 10.38
CA GLN A 63 11.26 -23.05 9.15
C GLN A 63 12.38 -22.90 8.11
N PRO A 64 12.48 -23.82 7.14
CA PRO A 64 13.47 -23.72 6.06
C PRO A 64 13.37 -22.41 5.29
N LEU A 65 14.50 -21.83 4.89
CA LEU A 65 14.58 -20.52 4.25
C LEU A 65 13.64 -20.37 3.04
N ARG A 66 13.49 -21.43 2.24
CA ARG A 66 12.56 -21.46 1.10
C ARG A 66 11.12 -21.09 1.48
N ARG A 67 10.64 -21.55 2.65
CA ARG A 67 9.29 -21.26 3.16
C ARG A 67 9.13 -19.82 3.66
N ILE A 68 10.21 -19.17 4.04
CA ILE A 68 10.20 -17.76 4.43
C ILE A 68 10.22 -16.92 3.16
N HIS A 69 11.13 -17.26 2.23
CA HIS A 69 11.31 -16.55 0.97
C HIS A 69 10.11 -16.65 0.03
N GLU A 70 9.31 -17.72 0.05
CA GLU A 70 8.06 -17.75 -0.75
C GLU A 70 7.11 -16.60 -0.37
N CYS A 71 7.06 -16.21 0.91
CA CYS A 71 6.26 -15.07 1.37
C CYS A 71 6.92 -13.73 1.00
N VAL A 72 8.24 -13.60 1.23
CA VAL A 72 9.00 -12.37 0.94
C VAL A 72 8.97 -12.04 -0.56
N PHE A 73 9.21 -13.03 -1.42
CA PHE A 73 9.11 -12.84 -2.87
C PHE A 73 7.67 -12.59 -3.32
N GLY A 74 6.67 -13.11 -2.61
CA GLY A 74 5.27 -12.76 -2.83
C GLY A 74 5.01 -11.26 -2.63
N VAL A 75 5.56 -10.64 -1.59
CA VAL A 75 5.49 -9.18 -1.39
C VAL A 75 6.13 -8.44 -2.56
N LEU A 76 7.35 -8.83 -2.94
CA LEU A 76 8.05 -8.21 -4.07
C LEU A 76 7.27 -8.32 -5.39
N ALA A 77 6.60 -9.46 -5.62
CA ALA A 77 5.77 -9.65 -6.81
C ALA A 77 4.55 -8.72 -6.81
N LEU A 78 3.91 -8.53 -5.65
CA LEU A 78 2.76 -7.62 -5.50
C LEU A 78 3.11 -6.15 -5.74
N GLU A 79 4.32 -5.71 -5.37
CA GLU A 79 4.80 -4.34 -5.63
C GLU A 79 4.97 -4.03 -7.13
N SER A 80 4.95 -5.06 -8.00
CA SER A 80 4.99 -4.87 -9.45
C SER A 80 3.60 -4.58 -10.06
N GLU A 81 2.52 -4.68 -9.28
CA GLU A 81 1.17 -4.39 -9.74
C GLU A 81 0.99 -2.88 -10.01
N PRO A 82 0.47 -2.49 -11.18
CA PRO A 82 0.33 -1.09 -11.53
C PRO A 82 -0.73 -0.41 -10.65
N ILE A 83 -0.29 0.55 -9.84
CA ILE A 83 -1.14 1.42 -9.03
C ILE A 83 -0.76 2.88 -9.26
N ASP A 84 -1.71 3.79 -9.04
CA ASP A 84 -1.44 5.22 -9.00
C ASP A 84 -0.28 5.53 -8.03
N PRO A 85 0.87 6.02 -8.52
CA PRO A 85 2.07 6.25 -7.70
C PRO A 85 1.88 7.37 -6.67
N ARG A 86 0.78 8.14 -6.77
CA ARG A 86 0.44 9.22 -5.82
C ARG A 86 -0.28 8.70 -4.58
N LEU A 87 -0.69 7.42 -4.58
CA LEU A 87 -1.46 6.76 -3.50
C LEU A 87 -0.61 6.00 -2.50
#